data_AF-A0A0P0Z6I0-F1
#
_entry.id   AF-A0A0P0Z6I0-F1
#
_cell.length_a   1.000
_cell.length_b   1.000
_cell.length_c   1.000
_cell.angle_alpha   90.00
_cell.angle_beta   90.00
_cell.angle_gamma   90.00
#
_symmetry.space_group_name_H-M   'P 1'
#
loop_
_entity.id
_entity.type
_entity.pdbx_description
1 polymer ?
#
loop_
_entity_poly.entity_id
_entity_poly.type
_entity_poly.pdbx_seq_one_letter_code
_entity_poly.pdbx_strand_id
1 'polypeptide(L)'
;MVDDDTPADEPKSERFNMFISKSEMEAIDEWAWRNRIRSKSEAVRRLVQIGIRTERQLPEVVNPFWEATNLATQMRVAIHNVSAEEIAQNPKRATEVATIFVEMYDDMLGALILSSEQLHGMVTELANLSESGTFMTQLKLADEVSFKQFQRLKAHINDFELGRHKRHPELYASPEDYEE
;
A
#
# COMPACT_ATOMS: atom_id res chain seq x y z
N MET A 1 5.74 -5.71 36.42
CA MET A 1 6.20 -6.96 35.80
C MET A 1 5.26 -7.23 34.67
N VAL A 2 5.75 -7.20 33.43
CA VAL A 2 4.94 -7.49 32.23
C VAL A 2 5.19 -8.96 31.94
N ASP A 3 4.15 -9.77 32.05
CA ASP A 3 4.23 -11.21 31.78
C ASP A 3 4.51 -11.43 30.30
N ASP A 4 5.58 -12.20 30.06
CA ASP A 4 6.11 -12.60 28.76
C ASP A 4 5.32 -13.82 28.30
N ASP A 5 4.26 -13.59 27.52
CA ASP A 5 3.33 -14.61 27.01
C ASP A 5 3.91 -15.36 25.78
N THR A 6 5.21 -15.69 25.83
CA THR A 6 5.88 -16.48 24.79
C THR A 6 5.78 -17.96 25.16
N PRO A 7 5.32 -18.86 24.26
CA PRO A 7 5.27 -20.30 24.53
C PRO A 7 6.62 -20.81 25.03
N ALA A 8 6.62 -21.48 26.18
CA ALA A 8 7.83 -21.80 26.95
C ALA A 8 8.83 -22.76 26.26
N ASP A 9 8.50 -23.33 25.10
CA ASP A 9 9.21 -24.45 24.48
C ASP A 9 9.84 -24.16 23.10
N GLU A 10 9.79 -22.93 22.58
CA GLU A 10 10.56 -22.60 21.36
C GLU A 10 12.01 -22.23 21.71
N PRO A 11 13.03 -22.87 21.11
CA PRO A 11 14.41 -22.45 21.28
C PRO A 11 14.55 -21.00 20.82
N LYS A 12 14.94 -20.11 21.75
CA LYS A 12 15.04 -18.64 21.58
C LYS A 12 15.95 -18.18 20.43
N SER A 13 16.67 -19.09 19.78
CA SER A 13 17.43 -18.83 18.56
C SER A 13 17.84 -20.12 17.88
N GLU A 14 17.39 -20.33 16.65
CA GLU A 14 17.92 -21.35 15.76
C GLU A 14 19.24 -20.90 15.12
N ARG A 15 20.21 -21.82 14.99
CA ARG A 15 21.47 -21.55 14.28
C ARG A 15 21.34 -21.96 12.82
N PHE A 16 21.42 -20.98 11.94
CA PHE A 16 21.39 -21.19 10.50
C PHE A 16 22.77 -20.89 9.89
N ASN A 17 23.37 -21.88 9.23
CA ASN A 17 24.62 -21.73 8.49
C ASN A 17 24.30 -21.62 7.01
N MET A 18 24.85 -20.60 6.34
CA MET A 18 24.67 -20.41 4.90
C MET A 18 25.99 -20.05 4.21
N PHE A 19 26.12 -20.46 2.96
CA PHE A 19 27.18 -19.99 2.08
C PHE A 19 26.67 -18.76 1.33
N ILE A 20 27.42 -17.66 1.41
CA ILE A 20 27.13 -16.39 0.76
C ILE A 20 28.39 -15.96 0.00
N SER A 21 28.22 -15.32 -1.15
CA SER A 21 29.34 -14.82 -1.93
C SER A 21 30.08 -13.70 -1.18
N LYS A 22 31.37 -13.49 -1.52
CA LYS A 22 32.16 -12.42 -0.89
C LYS A 22 31.54 -11.04 -1.10
N SER A 23 31.02 -10.77 -2.30
CA SER A 23 30.38 -9.50 -2.65
C SER A 23 29.10 -9.23 -1.85
N GLU A 24 28.27 -10.26 -1.64
CA GLU A 24 27.07 -10.13 -0.81
C GLU A 24 27.42 -9.89 0.67
N MET A 25 28.45 -10.58 1.18
CA MET A 25 28.94 -10.36 2.54
C MET A 25 29.45 -8.91 2.73
N GLU A 26 30.19 -8.38 1.75
CA GLU A 26 30.66 -6.99 1.74
C GLU A 26 29.48 -6.00 1.72
N ALA A 27 28.44 -6.28 0.92
CA ALA A 27 27.24 -5.44 0.86
C ALA A 27 26.46 -5.43 2.19
N ILE A 28 26.37 -6.58 2.88
CA ILE A 28 25.77 -6.68 4.22
C ILE A 28 26.59 -5.86 5.22
N ASP A 29 27.91 -5.95 5.17
CA ASP A 29 28.80 -5.19 6.07
C ASP A 29 28.70 -3.69 5.85
N GLU A 30 28.67 -3.24 4.59
CA GLU A 30 28.50 -1.83 4.25
C GLU A 30 27.13 -1.31 4.71
N TRP A 31 26.06 -2.08 4.48
CA TRP A 31 24.73 -1.73 4.98
C TRP A 31 24.69 -1.68 6.51
N ALA A 32 25.28 -2.67 7.20
CA ALA A 32 25.36 -2.69 8.66
C ALA A 32 26.12 -1.47 9.20
N TRP A 33 27.23 -1.10 8.56
CA TRP A 33 28.01 0.06 8.94
C TRP A 33 27.23 1.37 8.77
N ARG A 34 26.59 1.58 7.60
CA ARG A 34 25.76 2.77 7.33
C ARG A 34 24.62 2.94 8.34
N ASN A 35 24.02 1.82 8.76
CA ASN A 35 22.90 1.79 9.70
C ASN A 35 23.33 1.62 11.18
N ARG A 36 24.64 1.67 11.46
CA ARG A 36 25.24 1.54 12.81
C ARG A 36 24.82 0.27 13.56
N ILE A 37 24.67 -0.83 12.82
CA ILE A 37 24.32 -2.15 13.35
C ILE A 37 25.60 -2.86 13.80
N ARG A 38 25.61 -3.33 15.06
CA ARG A 38 26.83 -3.81 15.71
C ARG A 38 27.25 -5.22 15.31
N SER A 39 26.31 -6.04 14.84
CA SER A 39 26.59 -7.44 14.52
C SER A 39 26.05 -7.85 13.16
N LYS A 40 26.81 -8.68 12.44
CA LYS A 40 26.40 -9.28 11.15
C LYS A 40 25.09 -10.06 11.29
N SER A 41 24.93 -10.86 12.34
CA SER A 41 23.70 -11.63 12.58
C SER A 41 22.48 -10.73 12.77
N GLU A 42 22.63 -9.60 13.45
CA GLU A 42 21.55 -8.61 13.57
C GLU A 42 21.26 -7.93 12.23
N ALA A 43 22.29 -7.61 11.44
CA ALA A 43 22.10 -7.02 10.13
C ALA A 43 21.32 -7.96 9.20
N VAL A 44 21.69 -9.24 9.16
CA VAL A 44 20.98 -10.26 8.39
C VAL A 44 19.54 -10.39 8.87
N ARG A 45 19.27 -10.45 10.18
CA ARG A 45 17.90 -10.52 10.71
C ARG A 45 17.04 -9.34 10.26
N ARG A 46 17.58 -8.11 10.31
CA ARG A 46 16.86 -6.92 9.86
C ARG A 46 16.60 -6.93 8.37
N LEU A 47 17.59 -7.31 7.55
CA LEU A 47 17.42 -7.45 6.10
C LEU A 47 16.35 -8.50 5.75
N VAL A 48 16.31 -9.62 6.47
CA VAL A 48 15.24 -10.62 6.30
C VAL A 48 13.87 -10.04 6.64
N GLN A 49 13.75 -9.33 7.77
CA GLN A 49 12.48 -8.68 8.16
C GLN A 49 12.05 -7.62 7.15
N ILE A 50 12.98 -6.80 6.65
CA ILE A 50 12.75 -5.83 5.58
C ILE A 50 12.24 -6.54 4.33
N GLY A 51 12.89 -7.65 3.93
CA GLY A 51 12.48 -8.44 2.77
C GLY A 51 11.05 -8.98 2.89
N ILE A 52 10.74 -9.63 4.02
CA ILE A 52 9.40 -10.19 4.28
C ILE A 52 8.33 -9.10 4.30
N ARG A 53 8.58 -7.98 4.97
CA ARG A 53 7.60 -6.88 5.06
C ARG A 53 7.40 -6.19 3.72
N THR A 54 8.47 -5.97 2.97
CA THR A 54 8.40 -5.39 1.63
C THR A 54 7.62 -6.29 0.70
N GLU A 55 7.87 -7.60 0.69
CA GLU A 55 7.15 -8.55 -0.16
C GLU A 55 5.65 -8.59 0.16
N ARG A 56 5.27 -8.55 1.44
CA ARG A 56 3.88 -8.47 1.86
C ARG A 56 3.18 -7.16 1.47
N GLN A 57 3.86 -6.03 1.58
CA GLN A 57 3.25 -4.70 1.41
C GLN A 57 3.32 -4.15 -0.01
N LEU A 58 4.28 -4.59 -0.81
CA LEU A 58 4.49 -4.05 -2.15
C LEU A 58 3.25 -4.18 -3.05
N PRO A 59 2.51 -5.32 -3.07
CA PRO A 59 1.28 -5.42 -3.85
C PRO A 59 0.22 -4.41 -3.43
N GLU A 60 0.12 -4.12 -2.13
CA GLU A 60 -0.84 -3.16 -1.61
C GLU A 60 -0.56 -1.75 -2.15
N VAL A 61 0.71 -1.36 -2.27
CA VAL A 61 1.11 -0.06 -2.85
C VAL A 61 0.97 -0.03 -4.37
N VAL A 62 1.40 -1.11 -5.04
CA VAL A 62 1.57 -1.16 -6.49
C VAL A 62 0.24 -1.35 -7.22
N ASN A 63 -0.70 -2.09 -6.66
CA ASN A 63 -1.98 -2.36 -7.33
C ASN A 63 -2.85 -1.10 -7.52
N PRO A 64 -3.11 -0.27 -6.49
CA PRO A 64 -3.91 0.94 -6.69
C PRO A 64 -3.20 1.94 -7.60
N PHE A 65 -1.87 1.96 -7.59
CA PHE A 65 -1.10 2.77 -8.53
C PHE A 65 -1.33 2.29 -9.98
N TRP A 66 -1.25 0.98 -10.24
CA TRP A 66 -1.58 0.43 -11.55
C TRP A 66 -3.02 0.73 -11.96
N GLU A 67 -3.98 0.59 -11.06
CA GLU A 67 -5.38 0.96 -11.29
C GLU A 67 -5.53 2.43 -11.69
N ALA A 68 -4.88 3.34 -10.96
CA ALA A 68 -4.87 4.77 -11.30
C ALA A 68 -4.31 5.03 -12.71
N THR A 69 -3.21 4.36 -13.10
CA THR A 69 -2.64 4.51 -14.45
C THR A 69 -3.53 3.94 -15.55
N ASN A 70 -4.25 2.85 -15.26
CA ASN A 70 -5.22 2.27 -16.19
C ASN A 70 -6.44 3.18 -16.35
N LEU A 71 -6.97 3.74 -15.27
CA LEU A 71 -8.05 4.73 -15.29
C LEU A 71 -7.65 5.98 -16.07
N ALA A 72 -6.44 6.51 -15.84
CA ALA A 72 -5.90 7.64 -16.59
C ALA A 72 -5.81 7.34 -18.11
N THR A 73 -5.41 6.13 -18.46
CA THR A 73 -5.32 5.68 -19.86
C THR A 73 -6.72 5.59 -20.48
N GLN A 74 -7.69 5.02 -19.77
CA GLN A 74 -9.09 4.95 -20.21
C GLN A 74 -9.69 6.35 -20.36
N MET A 75 -9.42 7.24 -19.41
CA MET A 75 -9.85 8.63 -19.43
C MET A 75 -9.32 9.33 -20.67
N ARG A 76 -8.03 9.16 -20.99
CA ARG A 76 -7.42 9.72 -22.21
C ARG A 76 -8.10 9.21 -23.48
N VAL A 77 -8.39 7.91 -23.56
CA VAL A 77 -9.08 7.33 -24.73
C VAL A 77 -10.50 7.86 -24.84
N ALA A 78 -11.22 7.99 -23.72
CA ALA A 78 -12.55 8.58 -23.68
C ALA A 78 -12.54 10.03 -24.17
N ILE A 79 -11.62 10.88 -23.67
CA ILE A 79 -11.48 12.29 -24.12
C ILE A 79 -11.25 12.35 -25.63
N HIS A 80 -10.34 11.53 -26.14
CA HIS A 80 -9.96 11.58 -27.55
C HIS A 80 -11.10 11.18 -28.49
N ASN A 81 -12.03 10.34 -28.02
CA ASN A 81 -13.15 9.87 -28.82
C ASN A 81 -14.39 10.77 -28.76
N VAL A 82 -14.39 11.81 -27.92
CA VAL A 82 -15.50 12.77 -27.86
C VAL A 82 -15.24 13.91 -28.84
N SER A 83 -16.15 14.07 -29.81
CA SER A 83 -16.10 15.18 -30.76
C SER A 83 -16.45 16.50 -30.07
N ALA A 84 -15.59 17.51 -30.23
CA ALA A 84 -15.86 18.87 -29.74
C ALA A 84 -17.14 19.45 -30.36
N GLU A 85 -17.46 19.09 -31.60
CA GLU A 85 -18.68 19.53 -32.29
C GLU A 85 -19.93 18.87 -31.69
N GLU A 86 -19.85 17.58 -31.33
CA GLU A 86 -20.95 16.85 -30.68
C GLU A 86 -21.25 17.43 -29.28
N ILE A 87 -20.22 17.78 -28.50
CA ILE A 87 -20.38 18.48 -27.22
C ILE A 87 -21.06 19.84 -27.43
N ALA A 88 -20.61 20.62 -28.43
CA ALA A 88 -21.11 21.97 -28.67
C ALA A 88 -22.57 21.99 -29.13
N GLN A 89 -22.99 20.98 -29.89
CA GLN A 89 -24.35 20.89 -30.43
C GLN A 89 -25.34 20.20 -29.48
N ASN A 90 -24.86 19.42 -28.51
CA ASN A 90 -25.71 18.66 -27.59
C ASN A 90 -25.32 18.91 -26.11
N PRO A 91 -25.99 19.86 -25.43
CA PRO A 91 -25.73 20.17 -24.02
C PRO A 91 -25.90 18.96 -23.08
N LYS A 92 -26.80 18.04 -23.38
CA LYS A 92 -26.99 16.82 -22.57
C LYS A 92 -25.76 15.92 -22.67
N ARG A 93 -25.23 15.76 -23.88
CA ARG A 93 -23.99 14.99 -24.13
C ARG A 93 -22.79 15.60 -23.42
N ALA A 94 -22.68 16.93 -23.42
CA ALA A 94 -21.64 17.65 -22.68
C ALA A 94 -21.68 17.31 -21.17
N THR A 95 -22.87 17.32 -20.56
CA THR A 95 -23.05 16.95 -19.16
C THR A 95 -22.70 15.49 -18.88
N GLU A 96 -23.17 14.55 -19.72
CA GLU A 96 -22.84 13.12 -19.57
C GLU A 96 -21.33 12.87 -19.60
N VAL A 97 -20.64 13.48 -20.56
CA VAL A 97 -19.18 13.37 -20.70
C VAL A 97 -18.47 14.00 -19.49
N ALA A 98 -18.92 15.16 -19.04
CA ALA A 98 -18.37 15.81 -17.85
C ALA A 98 -18.55 14.97 -16.58
N THR A 99 -19.72 14.34 -16.40
CA THR A 99 -20.01 13.44 -15.27
C THR A 99 -19.06 12.25 -15.27
N ILE A 100 -18.92 11.55 -16.40
CA ILE A 100 -17.96 10.45 -16.56
C ILE A 100 -16.54 10.90 -16.21
N PHE A 101 -16.14 12.10 -16.66
CA PHE A 101 -14.81 12.62 -16.34
C PHE A 101 -14.60 12.88 -14.86
N VAL A 102 -15.59 13.47 -14.18
CA VAL A 102 -15.50 13.75 -12.75
C VAL A 102 -15.41 12.45 -11.97
N GLU A 103 -16.20 11.43 -12.32
CA GLU A 103 -16.17 10.11 -11.68
C GLU A 103 -14.82 9.41 -11.89
N MET A 104 -14.34 9.33 -13.13
CA MET A 104 -13.03 8.72 -13.42
C MET A 104 -11.87 9.45 -12.74
N TYR A 105 -11.96 10.78 -12.63
CA TYR A 105 -10.97 11.59 -11.95
C TYR A 105 -11.00 11.37 -10.43
N ASP A 106 -12.19 11.27 -9.83
CA ASP A 106 -12.36 10.96 -8.40
C ASP A 106 -11.79 9.57 -8.06
N ASP A 107 -12.09 8.57 -8.89
CA ASP A 107 -11.56 7.21 -8.74
C ASP A 107 -10.04 7.16 -8.86
N MET A 108 -9.48 7.86 -9.86
CA MET A 108 -8.03 7.96 -10.05
C MET A 108 -7.35 8.66 -8.87
N LEU A 109 -7.92 9.76 -8.36
CA LEU A 109 -7.38 10.45 -7.19
C LEU A 109 -7.47 9.58 -5.93
N GLY A 110 -8.57 8.87 -5.73
CA GLY A 110 -8.74 7.94 -4.62
C GLY A 110 -7.65 6.86 -4.62
N ALA A 111 -7.40 6.24 -5.77
CA ALA A 111 -6.35 5.24 -5.92
C ALA A 111 -4.94 5.81 -5.67
N LEU A 112 -4.65 7.03 -6.14
CA LEU A 112 -3.35 7.69 -5.89
C LEU A 112 -3.14 8.05 -4.41
N ILE A 113 -4.18 8.54 -3.73
CA ILE A 113 -4.12 8.84 -2.30
C ILE A 113 -3.86 7.56 -1.51
N LEU A 114 -4.60 6.49 -1.82
CA LEU A 114 -4.44 5.19 -1.19
C LEU A 114 -3.01 4.64 -1.31
N SER A 115 -2.47 4.63 -2.54
CA SER A 115 -1.09 4.22 -2.79
C SER A 115 -0.08 5.08 -2.05
N SER A 116 -0.30 6.40 -1.98
CA SER A 116 0.60 7.32 -1.26
C SER A 116 0.61 7.03 0.25
N GLU A 117 -0.54 6.74 0.84
CA GLU A 117 -0.65 6.40 2.26
C GLU A 117 0.06 5.08 2.57
N GLN A 118 -0.17 4.05 1.76
CA GLN A 118 0.49 2.75 1.92
C GLN A 118 2.01 2.85 1.73
N LEU A 119 2.46 3.62 0.73
CA LEU A 119 3.88 3.87 0.50
C LEU A 119 4.51 4.56 1.70
N HIS A 120 3.84 5.58 2.26
CA HIS A 120 4.32 6.26 3.46
C HIS A 120 4.41 5.32 4.67
N GLY A 121 3.41 4.45 4.85
CA GLY A 121 3.41 3.41 5.88
C GLY A 121 4.60 2.47 5.74
N MET A 122 4.80 1.91 4.55
CA MET A 122 5.92 1.02 4.25
C MET A 122 7.27 1.72 4.49
N VAL A 123 7.46 2.94 3.99
CA VAL A 123 8.71 3.69 4.19
C VAL A 123 9.01 3.92 5.68
N THR A 124 7.99 4.27 6.46
CA THR A 124 8.14 4.49 7.91
C THR A 124 8.52 3.20 8.64
N GLU A 125 7.89 2.08 8.28
CA GLU A 125 8.19 0.76 8.82
C GLU A 125 9.62 0.32 8.53
N LEU A 126 10.05 0.49 7.27
CA LEU A 126 11.41 0.18 6.83
C LEU A 126 12.44 1.09 7.50
N ALA A 127 12.13 2.38 7.67
CA ALA A 127 12.99 3.32 8.37
C ALA A 127 13.25 2.85 9.81
N ASN A 128 12.21 2.46 10.55
CA ASN A 128 12.36 1.92 11.91
C ASN A 128 13.28 0.68 11.93
N LEU A 129 13.12 -0.25 10.99
CA LEU A 129 13.99 -1.44 10.91
C LEU A 129 15.43 -1.12 10.55
N SER A 130 15.67 -0.03 9.83
CA SER A 130 16.99 0.46 9.48
C SER A 130 17.67 1.27 10.60
N GLU A 131 16.90 1.83 11.54
CA GLU A 131 17.44 2.69 12.60
C GLU A 131 18.30 1.95 13.63
N SER A 132 19.33 2.63 14.13
CA SER A 132 20.17 2.12 15.22
C SER A 132 19.35 1.99 16.52
N GLY A 133 19.31 0.80 17.12
CA GLY A 133 18.51 0.53 18.32
C GLY A 133 18.36 -0.97 18.58
N THR A 134 17.66 -1.36 19.64
CA THR A 134 17.38 -2.78 19.89
C THR A 134 16.43 -3.31 18.82
N PHE A 135 16.80 -4.39 18.14
CA PHE A 135 15.98 -5.02 17.10
C PHE A 135 14.52 -5.23 17.52
N MET A 136 14.27 -5.76 18.72
CA MET A 136 12.92 -5.98 19.23
C MET A 136 12.10 -4.69 19.39
N THR A 137 12.75 -3.58 19.75
CA THR A 137 12.09 -2.27 19.83
C THR A 137 11.69 -1.79 18.45
N GLN A 138 12.61 -1.90 17.48
CA GLN A 138 12.34 -1.48 16.11
C GLN A 138 11.28 -2.34 15.43
N LEU A 139 11.26 -3.64 15.72
CA LEU A 139 10.22 -4.55 15.24
C LEU A 139 8.84 -4.16 15.79
N LYS A 140 8.73 -3.88 17.10
CA LYS A 140 7.48 -3.43 17.71
C LYS A 140 6.99 -2.09 17.16
N LEU A 141 7.89 -1.13 16.94
CA LEU A 141 7.56 0.16 16.32
C LEU A 141 7.07 -0.03 14.88
N ALA A 142 7.75 -0.89 14.11
CA ALA A 142 7.34 -1.27 12.78
C ALA A 142 5.92 -1.87 12.77
N ASP A 143 5.64 -2.82 13.66
CA ASP A 143 4.29 -3.43 13.81
C ASP A 143 3.22 -2.42 14.20
N GLU A 144 3.52 -1.50 15.12
CA GLU A 144 2.59 -0.46 15.55
C GLU A 144 2.24 0.49 14.40
N VAL A 145 3.22 0.84 13.58
CA VAL A 145 3.01 1.65 12.37
C VAL A 145 2.14 0.90 11.38
N SER A 146 2.44 -0.37 11.06
CA SER A 146 1.62 -1.17 10.13
C SER A 146 0.17 -1.24 10.61
N PHE A 147 -0.05 -1.48 11.90
CA PHE A 147 -1.39 -1.60 12.48
C PHE A 147 -2.16 -0.28 12.40
N LYS A 148 -1.55 0.84 12.76
CA LYS A 148 -2.20 2.17 12.66
C LYS A 148 -2.54 2.51 11.22
N GLN A 149 -1.67 2.19 10.28
CA GLN A 149 -1.91 2.42 8.85
C GLN A 149 -3.08 1.57 8.35
N PHE A 150 -3.13 0.29 8.72
CA PHE A 150 -4.26 -0.58 8.39
C PHE A 150 -5.60 -0.03 8.87
N GLN A 151 -5.66 0.50 10.10
CA GLN A 151 -6.89 1.10 10.64
C GLN A 151 -7.31 2.37 9.89
N ARG A 152 -6.35 3.22 9.50
CA ARG A 152 -6.62 4.42 8.68
C ARG A 152 -7.14 4.05 7.30
N LEU A 153 -6.49 3.08 6.66
CA LEU A 153 -6.87 2.59 5.34
C LEU A 153 -8.30 2.06 5.34
N LYS A 154 -8.65 1.25 6.36
CA LYS A 154 -9.99 0.70 6.51
C LYS A 154 -11.05 1.80 6.69
N ALA A 155 -10.72 2.88 7.42
CA ALA A 155 -11.63 4.02 7.56
C ALA A 155 -11.83 4.74 6.21
N HIS A 156 -10.75 5.00 5.47
CA HIS A 156 -10.83 5.65 4.16
C HIS A 156 -11.60 4.83 3.12
N ILE A 157 -11.39 3.51 3.08
CA ILE A 157 -12.13 2.62 2.18
C ILE A 157 -13.62 2.66 2.51
N ASN A 158 -13.99 2.55 3.79
CA ASN A 158 -15.39 2.61 4.19
C ASN A 158 -16.04 3.95 3.81
N ASP A 159 -15.37 5.07 4.04
CA ASP A 159 -15.87 6.40 3.68
C ASP A 159 -16.03 6.56 2.17
N PHE A 160 -15.08 6.02 1.40
CA PHE A 160 -15.11 6.03 -0.06
C PHE A 160 -16.25 5.18 -0.63
N GLU A 161 -16.43 3.96 -0.13
CA GLU A 161 -17.53 3.08 -0.56
C GLU A 161 -18.91 3.63 -0.18
N LEU A 162 -19.05 4.18 1.03
CA LEU A 162 -20.26 4.90 1.45
C LEU A 162 -20.55 6.11 0.55
N GLY A 163 -19.51 6.81 0.11
CA GLY A 163 -19.60 7.91 -0.84
C GLY A 163 -20.02 7.47 -2.24
N ARG A 164 -19.51 6.35 -2.75
CA ARG A 164 -19.95 5.76 -4.04
C ARG A 164 -21.38 5.29 -3.99
N HIS A 165 -21.77 4.53 -2.96
CA HIS A 165 -23.13 4.02 -2.79
C HIS A 165 -24.19 5.14 -2.77
N LYS A 166 -23.87 6.28 -2.15
CA LYS A 166 -24.76 7.45 -2.13
C LYS A 166 -24.84 8.18 -3.47
N ARG A 167 -23.77 8.15 -4.28
CA ARG A 167 -23.69 8.87 -5.56
C ARG A 167 -24.31 8.09 -6.72
N HIS A 168 -24.22 6.76 -6.68
CA HIS A 168 -24.75 5.86 -7.71
C HIS A 168 -25.55 4.70 -7.14
N PRO A 169 -26.68 4.93 -6.44
CA PRO A 169 -27.49 3.85 -5.90
C PRO A 169 -27.95 2.87 -7.00
N GLU A 170 -28.14 3.34 -8.23
CA GLU A 170 -28.52 2.55 -9.41
C GLU A 170 -27.47 1.52 -9.85
N LEU A 171 -26.20 1.66 -9.47
CA LEU A 171 -25.15 0.68 -9.78
C LEU A 171 -25.06 -0.45 -8.75
N TYR A 172 -25.79 -0.34 -7.64
CA TYR A 172 -25.74 -1.27 -6.51
C TYR A 172 -27.11 -1.79 -6.07
N ALA A 173 -28.16 -1.54 -6.86
CA ALA A 173 -29.45 -2.18 -6.66
C ALA A 173 -29.29 -3.71 -6.84
N SER A 174 -29.85 -4.47 -5.90
CA SER A 174 -29.89 -5.93 -5.99
C SER A 174 -30.66 -6.32 -7.26
N PRO A 175 -30.32 -7.43 -7.95
CA PRO A 175 -31.16 -7.96 -9.04
C PRO A 175 -32.64 -8.11 -8.65
N GLU A 176 -32.91 -8.29 -7.36
CA GLU A 176 -34.25 -8.39 -6.76
C GLU A 176 -35.02 -7.05 -6.75
N ASP A 177 -34.32 -5.91 -6.81
CA ASP A 177 -34.93 -4.57 -6.79
C ASP A 177 -35.52 -4.17 -8.17
N TYR A 178 -35.32 -5.01 -9.20
CA TYR A 178 -35.81 -4.79 -10.57
C TYR A 178 -36.98 -5.70 -10.97
N GLU A 179 -37.53 -6.50 -10.06
CA GLU A 179 -38.63 -7.46 -10.34
C GLU A 179 -40.06 -6.93 -10.02
N GLU A 180 -40.29 -5.61 -9.97
CA GLU A 180 -41.65 -5.02 -9.86
C GLU A 180 -42.28 -4.60 -11.20
#